data_AF-A0A075R6N9-F1
#
_entry.id   AF-A0A075R6N9-F1
#
_cell.length_a   1.000
_cell.length_b   1.000
_cell.length_c   1.000
_cell.angle_alpha   90.00
_cell.angle_beta   90.00
_cell.angle_gamma   90.00
#
_symmetry.space_group_name_H-M   'P 1'
#
loop_
_entity.id
_entity.type
_entity.pdbx_description
1 polymer ?
#
loop_
_entity_poly.entity_id
_entity_poly.type
_entity_poly.pdbx_seq_one_letter_code
_entity_poly.pdbx_strand_id
1 'polypeptide(L)' 'MSKVYGIITNKIIKLLEEGVAPWRKPWNSIGLAVNWVTQKPYRGINTMLLKPGEYATKKQIKNAGGKIKEKKRKKDI' A
#
# COMPACT_ATOMS: atom_id res chain seq x y z
N MET A 1 6.72 14.04 -17.14
CA MET A 1 6.34 12.86 -16.30
C MET A 1 5.76 13.35 -14.98
N SER A 2 4.64 12.78 -14.51
CA SER A 2 4.12 13.14 -13.18
C SER A 2 5.08 12.67 -12.09
N LYS A 3 5.22 13.45 -11.01
CA LYS A 3 6.05 13.12 -9.84
C LYS A 3 5.69 11.74 -9.25
N VAL A 4 4.42 11.35 -9.37
CA VAL A 4 3.90 10.06 -8.89
C VAL A 4 4.50 8.89 -9.65
N TYR A 5 4.56 8.96 -10.98
CA TYR A 5 5.15 7.88 -11.78
C TYR A 5 6.61 7.67 -11.44
N GLY A 6 7.40 8.74 -11.32
CA GLY A 6 8.82 8.64 -10.93
C GLY A 6 9.02 7.98 -9.56
N ILE A 7 8.19 8.30 -8.57
CA ILE A 7 8.25 7.67 -7.25
C ILE A 7 7.94 6.17 -7.34
N ILE A 8 6.93 5.78 -8.12
CA ILE A 8 6.56 4.36 -8.30
C ILE A 8 7.69 3.62 -9.00
N THR A 9 8.24 4.17 -10.08
CA THR A 9 9.35 3.56 -10.83
C THR A 9 10.57 3.35 -9.94
N ASN A 10 10.99 4.38 -9.19
CA ASN A 10 12.14 4.26 -8.30
C ASN A 10 11.93 3.20 -7.20
N LYS A 11 10.69 3.05 -6.72
CA LYS A 11 10.37 2.01 -5.73
C LYS A 11 10.43 0.61 -6.33
N ILE A 12 10.03 0.44 -7.59
CA ILE A 12 10.16 -0.84 -8.30
C ILE A 12 11.64 -1.16 -8.53
N ILE A 13 12.44 -0.18 -8.95
CA ILE A 13 13.89 -0.36 -9.15
C ILE A 13 14.55 -0.83 -7.85
N LYS A 14 14.29 -0.18 -6.72
CA LYS A 14 14.82 -0.59 -5.40
C LYS A 14 14.47 -2.04 -5.05
N LEU A 15 13.22 -2.46 -5.29
CA LEU A 15 12.80 -3.85 -5.03
C LEU A 15 13.56 -4.85 -5.91
N LEU A 16 13.85 -4.48 -7.16
CA LEU A 16 14.64 -5.31 -8.07
C LEU A 16 16.11 -5.38 -7.67
N GLU A 17 16.70 -4.29 -7.17
CA GLU A 17 18.05 -4.27 -6.61
C GLU A 17 18.17 -5.17 -5.37
N GLU A 18 17.10 -5.27 -4.58
CA GLU A 18 16.98 -6.22 -3.45
C GLU A 18 16.75 -7.68 -3.92
N GLY A 19 16.72 -7.94 -5.23
CA GLY A 19 16.51 -9.27 -5.82
C GLY A 19 15.05 -9.75 -5.81
N VAL A 20 14.11 -8.88 -5.45
CA VAL A 20 12.69 -9.22 -5.33
C VAL A 20 11.95 -8.75 -6.59
N ALA A 21 11.52 -9.69 -7.43
CA ALA A 21 10.60 -9.39 -8.54
C ALA A 21 9.15 -9.26 -8.00
N PRO A 22 8.59 -8.04 -7.89
CA PRO A 22 7.33 -7.82 -7.16
C PRO A 22 6.11 -8.48 -7.81
N TRP A 23 6.14 -8.73 -9.12
CA TRP A 23 5.08 -9.44 -9.85
C TRP A 23 5.12 -10.97 -9.69
N ARG A 24 6.23 -11.54 -9.21
CA ARG A 24 6.38 -13.00 -9.01
C ARG A 24 5.93 -13.49 -7.63
N LYS A 25 5.26 -12.65 -6.83
CA LYS A 25 4.81 -13.02 -5.48
C LYS A 25 3.67 -14.06 -5.56
N PRO A 26 3.66 -15.11 -4.70
CA PRO A 26 2.50 -15.97 -4.57
C PRO A 26 1.35 -15.15 -3.97
N TRP A 27 0.40 -14.74 -4.80
CA TRP A 27 -0.75 -13.88 -4.43
C TRP A 27 -1.82 -14.66 -3.68
N ASN A 28 -1.40 -15.44 -2.68
CA ASN A 28 -2.29 -16.24 -1.85
C ASN A 28 -3.16 -15.26 -1.03
N SER A 29 -4.48 -15.48 -0.97
CA SER A 29 -5.43 -14.56 -0.31
C SER A 29 -5.14 -14.24 1.16
N ILE A 30 -4.28 -15.02 1.82
CA ILE A 30 -3.88 -14.82 3.21
C ILE A 30 -2.91 -13.63 3.30
N GLY A 31 -3.40 -12.52 3.87
CA GLY A 31 -2.60 -11.33 4.10
C GLY A 31 -2.55 -10.35 2.92
N LEU A 32 -3.59 -10.27 2.08
CA LEU A 32 -3.66 -9.19 1.10
C LEU A 32 -3.94 -7.83 1.78
N ALA A 33 -3.50 -6.75 1.15
CA ALA A 33 -3.93 -5.42 1.53
C ALA A 33 -5.41 -5.25 1.16
N VAL A 34 -6.25 -4.89 2.13
CA VAL A 34 -7.69 -4.71 1.94
C VAL A 34 -8.13 -3.30 2.30
N ASN A 35 -9.20 -2.84 1.66
CA ASN A 35 -9.89 -1.63 2.11
C ASN A 35 -10.65 -1.96 3.39
N TRP A 36 -10.38 -1.23 4.48
CA TRP A 36 -10.98 -1.48 5.78
C TRP A 36 -12.53 -1.45 5.76
N VAL A 37 -13.12 -0.57 4.94
CA VAL A 37 -14.58 -0.40 4.90
C VAL A 37 -15.25 -1.49 4.07
N THR A 38 -14.75 -1.75 2.86
CA THR A 38 -15.40 -2.70 1.94
C THR A 38 -14.89 -4.13 2.09
N GLN A 39 -13.80 -4.32 2.83
CA GLN A 39 -13.08 -5.59 3.00
C GLN A 39 -12.62 -6.21 1.67
N LYS A 40 -12.64 -5.43 0.58
CA LYS A 40 -12.20 -5.87 -0.74
C LYS A 40 -10.68 -5.75 -0.85
N PRO A 41 -9.99 -6.78 -1.35
CA PRO A 41 -8.55 -6.71 -1.61
C PRO A 41 -8.26 -5.70 -2.72
N TYR A 42 -7.18 -4.94 -2.54
CA TYR A 42 -6.67 -4.05 -3.58
C TYR A 42 -6.16 -4.86 -4.78
N ARG A 43 -6.20 -4.23 -5.96
CA ARG A 43 -5.79 -4.84 -7.24
C ARG A 43 -4.68 -4.04 -7.90
N GLY A 44 -4.03 -4.64 -8.89
CA GLY A 44 -3.00 -3.98 -9.71
C GLY A 44 -1.77 -3.58 -8.90
N ILE A 45 -1.29 -2.36 -9.10
CA ILE A 45 -0.02 -1.89 -8.52
C ILE A 45 -0.02 -1.86 -6.99
N ASN A 46 -1.18 -1.65 -6.37
CA ASN A 46 -1.31 -1.64 -4.91
C ASN A 46 -1.03 -3.01 -4.30
N THR A 47 -1.29 -4.09 -5.02
CA THR A 47 -0.95 -5.46 -4.59
C THR A 47 0.56 -5.63 -4.43
N MET A 48 1.34 -4.99 -5.30
CA MET A 48 2.81 -5.01 -5.25
C MET A 48 3.38 -4.03 -4.21
N LEU A 49 2.75 -2.86 -4.07
CA LEU A 49 3.32 -1.76 -3.27
C LEU A 49 2.90 -1.74 -1.80
N LEU A 50 1.75 -2.33 -1.46
CA LEU A 50 1.22 -2.35 -0.11
C LEU A 50 1.65 -3.61 0.64
N LYS A 51 1.81 -3.47 1.94
CA LYS A 51 2.01 -4.60 2.85
C LYS A 51 0.65 -5.21 3.21
N PRO A 52 0.62 -6.48 3.65
CA PRO A 52 -0.57 -7.09 4.26
C PRO A 52 -1.21 -6.17 5.32
N GLY A 53 -2.54 -6.06 5.29
CA GLY A 53 -3.29 -5.33 6.32
C GLY A 53 -4.47 -4.53 5.81
N GLU A 54 -5.14 -3.86 6.74
CA GLU A 54 -6.32 -3.04 6.46
C GLU A 54 -5.93 -1.57 6.31
N TYR A 55 -6.40 -0.95 5.23
CA TYR A 55 -6.13 0.45 4.93
C TYR A 55 -7.42 1.26 4.89
N ALA A 56 -7.40 2.41 5.55
CA ALA A 56 -8.50 3.36 5.57
C ALA A 56 -8.01 4.77 5.22
N THR A 57 -8.83 5.52 4.49
CA THR A 57 -8.60 6.94 4.23
C THR A 57 -9.01 7.79 5.42
N LYS A 58 -8.46 9.00 5.52
CA LYS A 58 -8.82 9.95 6.60
C LYS A 58 -10.32 10.21 6.68
N LYS A 59 -10.99 10.32 5.51
CA LYS A 59 -12.42 10.53 5.41
C LYS A 59 -13.22 9.33 5.96
N GLN A 60 -12.81 8.10 5.62
CA GLN A 60 -13.45 6.89 6.16
C GLN A 60 -13.34 6.81 7.67
N ILE A 61 -12.16 7.12 8.23
CA ILE A 61 -11.94 7.11 9.70
C ILE A 61 -12.81 8.17 10.39
N LYS A 62 -12.85 9.40 9.84
CA LYS A 62 -13.69 10.48 10.37
C LYS A 62 -15.18 10.13 10.33
N ASN A 63 -15.65 9.54 9.23
CA ASN A 63 -17.04 9.11 9.08
C ASN A 63 -17.41 7.99 10.06
N ALA A 64 -16.45 7.14 10.43
CA ALA A 64 -16.65 6.10 11.44
C ALA A 64 -16.51 6.62 12.89
N GLY A 65 -16.39 7.93 13.10
CA GLY A 65 -16.21 8.53 14.43
C GLY A 65 -14.80 8.33 15.02
N GLY A 66 -13.88 7.76 14.25
CA GLY A 66 -12.51 7.48 14.68
C GLY A 66 -11.63 8.74 14.67
N LYS A 67 -10.60 8.72 15.52
CA LYS A 67 -9.54 9.75 15.54
C LYS A 67 -8.22 9.12 15.08
N ILE A 68 -7.54 9.77 14.15
CA ILE A 68 -6.23 9.31 13.68
C ILE A 68 -5.21 9.69 14.74
N LYS A 69 -4.50 8.70 15.28
CA LYS A 69 -3.34 8.97 16.14
C LYS A 69 -2.26 9.62 15.30
N GLU A 70 -1.89 10.85 15.65
CA GLU A 70 -0.80 11.56 14.99
C GLU A 70 0.52 10.87 15.34
N LYS A 71 1.00 10.04 14.42
CA LYS A 71 2.37 9.54 14.45
C LYS A 71 3.19 10.43 13.52
N LYS A 72 4.41 10.81 13.93
CA LYS A 72 5.43 11.35 13.02
C LYS A 72 5.46 10.42 11.80
N ARG A 73 5.15 10.93 10.61
CA ARG A 73 5.23 10.15 9.36
C ARG A 73 6.60 9.49 9.35
N LYS A 74 6.67 8.16 9.45
CA LYS A 74 7.81 7.45 8.88
C LYS A 74 7.76 7.78 7.39
N LYS A 75 8.58 8.73 6.97
CA LYS A 75 8.96 8.86 5.58
C LYS A 75 9.80 7.63 5.31
N ASP A 76 9.13 6.53 4.99
CA ASP A 76 9.80 5.45 4.26
C ASP A 76 9.93 5.98 2.82
N ILE A 77 10.97 6.79 2.58
CA ILE A 77 11.43 7.26 1.27
C ILE A 77 12.95 7.28 1.28
#